data_AF-A0A645H025-F1
#
_entry.id   AF-A0A645H025-F1
#
_cell.length_a   1.000
_cell.length_b   1.000
_cell.length_c   1.000
_cell.angle_alpha   90.00
_cell.angle_beta   90.00
_cell.angle_gamma   90.00
#
_symmetry.space_group_name_H-M   'P 1'
#
loop_
_entity.id
_entity.type
_entity.pdbx_description
1 polymer ?
#
loop_
_entity_poly.entity_id
_entity_poly.type
_entity_poly.pdbx_seq_one_letter_code
_entity_poly.pdbx_strand_id
1 'polypeptide(L)' 'MVEQAFDDQCTGANPRYPLMSELKQMYLNAYYGTHTRV' A
#
# COMPACT_ATOMS: atom_id res chain seq x y z
N MET A 1 -10.49 0.20 1.31
CA MET A 1 -9.26 0.82 1.83
C MET A 1 -8.14 0.83 0.80
N VAL A 2 -7.75 -0.32 0.22
CA VAL A 2 -6.67 -0.37 -0.79
C VAL A 2 -6.97 0.49 -2.02
N GLU A 3 -8.16 0.36 -2.61
CA GLU A 3 -8.58 1.18 -3.76
C GLU A 3 -8.54 2.68 -3.45
N GLN A 4 -9.09 3.09 -2.30
CA GLN A 4 -9.07 4.48 -1.84
C GLN A 4 -7.65 5.03 -1.68
N ALA A 5 -6.74 4.23 -1.13
CA ALA A 5 -5.34 4.64 -0.98
C ALA A 5 -4.63 4.74 -2.34
N PHE A 6 -4.95 3.86 -3.28
CA PHE A 6 -4.39 3.92 -4.62
C PHE A 6 -4.90 5.13 -5.42
N ASP A 7 -6.20 5.45 -5.32
CA ASP A 7 -6.84 6.57 -6.02
C ASP A 7 -6.64 7.93 -5.31
N ASP A 8 -5.96 7.96 -4.16
CA ASP A 8 -5.64 9.18 -3.43
C ASP A 8 -4.68 10.05 -4.26
N GLN A 9 -4.95 11.35 -4.33
CA GLN A 9 -4.12 12.30 -5.09
C GLN A 9 -2.67 12.35 -4.61
N CYS A 10 -2.40 11.96 -3.36
CA CYS A 10 -1.06 11.90 -2.81
C CYS A 10 -0.25 10.70 -3.36
N THR A 11 -0.90 9.62 -3.81
CA THR A 11 -0.22 8.40 -4.28
C THR A 11 0.60 8.66 -5.54
N GLY A 12 0.16 9.59 -6.39
CA GLY A 12 0.91 10.02 -7.58
C GLY A 12 2.24 10.70 -7.28
N ALA A 13 2.42 11.24 -6.06
CA ALA A 13 3.67 11.88 -5.65
C ALA A 13 4.71 10.89 -5.09
N ASN A 14 4.33 9.62 -4.87
CA ASN A 14 5.26 8.62 -4.35
C ASN A 14 6.33 8.29 -5.41
N PRO A 15 7.63 8.42 -5.11
CA PRO A 15 8.70 8.09 -6.07
C PRO A 15 8.66 6.65 -6.60
N ARG A 16 8.01 5.73 -5.87
CA ARG A 16 7.68 4.39 -6.34
C ARG A 16 6.17 4.25 -6.40
N TYR A 17 5.61 4.27 -7.61
CA TYR A 17 4.17 4.05 -7.79
C TYR A 17 3.78 2.64 -7.33
N PRO A 18 2.93 2.48 -6.31
CA PRO A 18 2.67 1.18 -5.71
C PRO A 18 1.67 0.37 -6.52
N LEU A 19 1.81 -0.95 -6.51
CA LEU A 19 0.76 -1.87 -6.94
C LEU A 19 -0.29 -2.01 -5.84
N MET A 20 -1.55 -2.27 -6.22
CA MET A 20 -2.63 -2.59 -5.27
C MET A 20 -2.27 -3.75 -4.33
N SER A 21 -1.54 -4.75 -4.83
CA SER A 21 -1.06 -5.90 -4.03
C SER A 21 -0.05 -5.48 -2.96
N GLU A 22 0.82 -4.52 -3.27
CA GLU A 22 1.82 -3.98 -2.34
C GLU A 22 1.14 -3.17 -1.23
N LEU A 23 0.17 -2.32 -1.56
CA LEU A 23 -0.63 -1.58 -0.57
C LEU A 23 -1.41 -2.52 0.35
N LYS A 24 -2.00 -3.59 -0.21
CA LYS A 24 -2.69 -4.62 0.58
C LYS A 24 -1.74 -5.29 1.57
N GLN A 25 -0.56 -5.72 1.11
CA GLN A 25 0.41 -6.37 1.99
C GLN A 25 0.93 -5.42 3.05
N MET A 26 1.14 -4.14 2.72
CA MET A 26 1.52 -3.10 3.67
C MET A 26 0.48 -2.96 4.79
N TYR A 27 -0.82 -2.93 4.46
CA TYR A 27 -1.88 -2.88 5.46
C TYR A 27 -1.91 -4.12 6.36
N LEU A 28 -1.76 -5.32 5.79
CA LEU A 28 -1.72 -6.56 6.57
C LEU A 28 -0.50 -6.60 7.51
N ASN A 29 0.66 -6.19 7.01
CA ASN A 29 1.89 -6.08 7.79
C ASN A 29 1.70 -5.10 8.97
N ALA A 30 1.10 -3.93 8.72
CA ALA A 30 0.83 -2.94 9.76
C ALA A 30 -0.18 -3.44 10.81
N TYR A 31 -1.23 -4.16 10.39
CA TYR A 31 -2.26 -4.67 11.29
C TYR A 31 -1.76 -5.83 12.17
N TYR A 32 -1.01 -6.77 11.60
CA TYR A 32 -0.51 -7.94 12.32
C TYR A 32 0.89 -7.76 12.93
N GLY A 33 1.57 -6.64 12.67
CA GLY A 33 2.94 -6.39 13.15
C GLY A 33 3.99 -7.27 12.47
N THR A 34 3.79 -7.62 11.19
CA THR A 34 4.70 -8.47 10.40
C THR A 34 5.45 -7.68 9.33
N HIS A 35 6.42 -8.30 8.66
CA HIS A 35 7.18 -7.65 7.58
C HIS A 35 7.38 -8.59 6.39
N THR A 36 6.27 -9.13 5.88
CA THR A 36 6.28 -9.99 4.68
C THR A 36 6.43 -9.12 3.44
N ARG A 37 7.32 -9.53 2.53
CA ARG A 37 7.57 -8.82 1.25
C ARG A 37 6.68 -9.38 0.15
N VAL A 38 6.30 -8.52 -0.79
CA VAL A 38 5.62 -8.85 -2.06
C VAL A 38 6.64 -8.93 -3.18
#